data_AF-A0A426ZET9-F1
#
_entry.id   AF-A0A426ZET9-F1
#
_cell.length_a   1.000
_cell.length_b   1.000
_cell.length_c   1.000
_cell.angle_alpha   90.00
_cell.angle_beta   90.00
_cell.angle_gamma   90.00
#
_symmetry.space_group_name_H-M   'P 1'
#
loop_
_entity.id
_entity.type
_entity.pdbx_description
1 polymer ?
#
loop_
_entity_poly.entity_id
_entity_poly.type
_entity_poly.pdbx_seq_one_letter_code
_entity_poly.pdbx_strand_id
1 'polypeptide(L)'
;MHRVDAIGNSPGVRWELAEGIGSLLGWHKGVRQKKTETHRKIIEGSRKACRERFAEGIMKLAGNTPEDRWKKTERLSQECQRLSDWREIQAAANSFRWVNRPGGG
;
A
#
# COMPACT_ATOMS: atom_id res chain seq x y z
N MET A 1 50.88 6.17 64.78
CA MET A 1 49.46 5.82 64.60
C MET A 1 49.13 5.98 63.13
N HIS A 2 48.59 4.93 62.49
CA HIS A 2 47.45 4.94 61.54
C HIS A 2 47.50 3.61 60.75
N ARG A 3 46.73 2.62 61.19
CA ARG A 3 46.37 1.49 60.32
C ARG A 3 45.14 1.98 59.56
N VAL A 4 45.32 2.24 58.27
CA VAL A 4 44.22 2.52 57.36
C VAL A 4 43.64 1.15 56.98
N ASP A 5 42.41 0.89 57.41
CA ASP A 5 41.74 -0.37 57.13
C ASP A 5 41.60 -0.57 55.62
N ALA A 6 42.33 -1.56 55.09
CA ALA A 6 42.22 -2.00 53.70
C ALA A 6 40.94 -2.84 53.50
N ILE A 7 39.78 -2.23 53.77
CA ILE A 7 38.45 -2.86 53.61
C ILE A 7 38.21 -3.26 52.14
N GLY A 8 38.90 -2.63 51.19
CA GLY A 8 38.79 -2.90 49.75
C GLY A 8 39.48 -4.17 49.22
N ASN A 9 40.16 -4.96 50.04
CA ASN A 9 40.90 -6.16 49.57
C ASN A 9 40.43 -7.50 50.16
N SER A 10 39.36 -7.50 50.96
CA SER A 10 38.81 -8.74 51.50
C SER A 10 38.11 -9.57 50.42
N PRO A 11 38.32 -10.90 50.37
CA PRO A 11 37.69 -11.79 49.38
C PRO A 11 36.16 -11.72 49.38
N GLY A 12 35.53 -11.47 50.52
CA GLY A 12 34.07 -11.32 50.64
C GLY A 12 33.52 -10.11 49.87
N VAL A 13 34.22 -8.97 49.94
CA VAL A 13 33.85 -7.74 49.20
C VAL A 13 33.97 -7.95 47.69
N ARG A 14 34.92 -8.76 47.25
CA ARG A 14 35.06 -9.12 45.82
C ARG A 14 33.94 -10.04 45.34
N TRP A 15 33.43 -10.92 46.20
CA TRP A 15 32.32 -11.83 45.90
C TRP A 15 31.00 -11.07 45.76
N GLU A 16 30.69 -10.19 46.72
CA GLU A 16 29.50 -9.33 46.66
C GLU A 16 29.51 -8.42 45.42
N LEU A 17 30.68 -7.88 45.05
CA LEU A 17 30.82 -7.07 43.83
C LEU A 17 30.55 -7.90 42.57
N ALA A 18 31.05 -9.13 42.50
CA ALA A 18 30.84 -10.02 41.36
C ALA A 18 29.34 -10.40 41.21
N GLU A 19 28.65 -10.70 42.30
CA GLU A 19 27.20 -10.96 42.32
C GLU A 19 26.40 -9.71 41.94
N GLY A 20 26.79 -8.53 42.44
CA GLY A 20 26.20 -7.24 42.10
C GLY A 20 26.32 -6.93 40.60
N ILE A 21 27.50 -7.17 40.02
CA ILE A 21 27.72 -6.98 38.57
C ILE A 21 26.90 -8.01 37.76
N GLY A 22 26.87 -9.27 38.18
CA GLY A 22 26.10 -10.31 37.51
C GLY A 22 24.59 -10.01 37.48
N SER A 23 24.04 -9.61 38.61
CA SER A 23 22.62 -9.22 38.74
C SER A 23 22.29 -7.96 37.94
N LEU A 24 23.15 -6.94 37.96
CA LEU A 24 23.00 -5.72 37.16
C LEU A 24 23.00 -6.02 35.65
N LEU A 25 23.90 -6.87 35.18
CA LEU A 25 23.96 -7.30 33.79
C LEU A 25 22.70 -8.07 33.36
N GLY A 26 22.18 -8.93 34.25
CA GLY A 26 20.91 -9.61 34.04
C GLY A 26 19.74 -8.63 33.92
N TRP A 27 19.66 -7.66 34.83
CA TRP A 27 18.63 -6.63 34.82
C TRP A 27 18.69 -5.74 33.57
N HIS A 28 19.89 -5.26 33.21
CA HIS A 28 20.07 -4.42 32.03
C HIS A 28 19.68 -5.12 30.72
N LYS A 29 19.95 -6.44 30.61
CA LYS A 29 19.48 -7.26 29.49
C LYS A 29 17.95 -7.32 29.43
N GLY A 30 17.28 -7.55 30.57
CA GLY A 30 15.82 -7.57 30.66
C GLY A 30 15.20 -6.22 30.26
N VAL A 31 15.76 -5.11 30.74
CA VAL A 31 15.32 -3.75 30.37
C VAL A 31 15.48 -3.51 28.86
N ARG A 32 16.62 -3.91 28.27
CA ARG A 32 16.87 -3.78 26.82
C ARG A 32 15.91 -4.63 25.99
N GLN A 33 15.62 -5.86 26.43
CA GLN A 33 14.63 -6.72 25.77
C GLN A 33 13.25 -6.08 25.80
N LYS A 34 12.80 -5.57 26.96
CA LYS A 34 11.49 -4.94 27.10
C LYS A 34 11.34 -3.71 26.19
N LYS A 35 12.38 -2.86 26.10
CA LYS A 35 12.40 -1.71 25.18
C LYS A 35 12.27 -2.15 23.72
N THR A 36 13.02 -3.18 23.33
CA THR A 36 13.00 -3.73 21.97
C THR A 36 11.62 -4.27 21.62
N GLU A 37 10.98 -4.99 22.53
CA GLU A 37 9.69 -5.60 22.27
C GLU A 37 8.56 -4.57 22.15
N THR A 38 8.58 -3.52 22.98
CA THR A 38 7.65 -2.39 22.83
C THR A 38 7.85 -1.68 21.50
N HIS A 39 9.10 -1.42 21.10
CA HIS A 39 9.41 -0.83 19.80
C HIS A 39 8.88 -1.68 18.65
N ARG A 40 9.06 -3.01 18.73
CA ARG A 40 8.58 -3.96 17.71
C ARG A 40 7.06 -3.91 17.59
N LYS A 41 6.32 -3.91 18.70
CA LYS A 41 4.85 -3.84 18.72
C LYS A 41 4.33 -2.55 18.07
N ILE A 42 4.98 -1.42 18.35
CA ILE A 42 4.61 -0.12 17.75
C ILE A 42 4.83 -0.13 16.23
N ILE A 43 6.00 -0.61 15.78
CA ILE A 43 6.32 -0.67 14.34
C ILE A 43 5.36 -1.61 13.61
N GLU A 44 5.06 -2.76 14.20
CA GLU A 44 4.15 -3.74 13.60
C GLU A 44 2.71 -3.22 13.50
N GLY A 45 2.21 -2.59 14.56
CA GLY A 45 0.90 -1.92 14.54
C GLY A 45 0.82 -0.79 13.51
N SER A 46 1.84 0.08 13.47
CA SER A 46 1.93 1.17 12.49
C SER A 46 2.00 0.65 11.05
N ARG A 47 2.79 -0.40 10.80
CA ARG A 47 2.92 -1.01 9.47
C ARG A 47 1.61 -1.64 9.01
N LYS A 48 0.87 -2.28 9.91
CA LYS A 48 -0.46 -2.84 9.61
C LYS A 48 -1.44 -1.73 9.23
N ALA A 49 -1.55 -0.67 10.04
CA ALA A 49 -2.43 0.46 9.76
C ALA A 49 -2.09 1.16 8.44
N CYS A 50 -0.79 1.31 8.13
CA CYS A 50 -0.33 1.85 6.86
C CYS A 50 -0.75 0.99 5.66
N ARG A 51 -0.58 -0.34 5.75
CA ARG A 51 -1.01 -1.28 4.71
C ARG A 51 -2.52 -1.23 4.48
N GLU A 52 -3.31 -1.20 5.54
CA GLU A 52 -4.78 -1.13 5.46
C GLU A 52 -5.22 0.17 4.79
N ARG A 53 -4.71 1.32 5.23
CA ARG A 53 -5.01 2.62 4.59
C ARG A 53 -4.57 2.67 3.14
N PHE A 54 -3.41 2.12 2.82
CA PHE A 54 -2.91 2.08 1.46
C PHE A 54 -3.80 1.21 0.57
N ALA A 55 -4.18 0.01 1.03
CA ALA A 55 -5.09 -0.88 0.32
C ALA A 55 -6.46 -0.24 0.09
N GLU A 56 -7.01 0.44 1.11
CA GLU A 56 -8.27 1.18 1.00
C GLU A 56 -8.18 2.32 -0.01
N GLY A 57 -7.08 3.08 0.01
CA GLY A 57 -6.82 4.14 -0.97
C GLY A 57 -6.75 3.61 -2.40
N ILE A 58 -6.05 2.49 -2.61
CA ILE A 58 -6.00 1.81 -3.91
C ILE A 58 -7.39 1.33 -4.33
N MET A 59 -8.17 0.74 -3.42
CA MET A 59 -9.52 0.28 -3.72
C MET A 59 -10.45 1.43 -4.11
N LYS A 60 -10.37 2.57 -3.41
CA LYS A 60 -11.10 3.80 -3.77
C LYS A 60 -10.70 4.32 -5.15
N LEU A 61 -9.40 4.36 -5.46
CA LEU A 61 -8.92 4.77 -6.77
C LEU A 61 -9.37 3.79 -7.86
N ALA A 62 -9.24 2.49 -7.64
CA ALA A 62 -9.63 1.45 -8.57
C ALA A 62 -11.14 1.47 -8.87
N GLY A 63 -11.99 1.71 -7.86
CA GLY A 63 -13.45 1.82 -8.04
C GLY A 63 -13.88 2.95 -8.96
N ASN A 64 -13.12 4.05 -9.01
CA ASN A 64 -13.47 5.24 -9.79
C ASN A 64 -12.90 5.24 -11.24
N THR A 65 -12.20 4.18 -11.64
CA THR A 65 -11.27 4.21 -12.79
C THR A 65 -11.73 3.44 -14.05
N PRO A 66 -12.48 2.32 -14.00
CA PRO A 66 -12.90 1.59 -15.19
C PRO A 66 -14.31 1.90 -15.70
N GLU A 67 -15.33 2.04 -14.85
CA GLU A 67 -16.74 2.02 -15.30
C GLU A 67 -17.15 3.21 -16.15
N ASP A 68 -16.72 4.42 -15.81
CA ASP A 68 -17.05 5.61 -16.60
C ASP A 68 -16.35 5.63 -17.95
N ARG A 69 -15.13 5.07 -18.03
CA ARG A 69 -14.39 4.97 -19.28
C ARG A 69 -14.98 3.92 -20.22
N TRP A 70 -15.36 2.75 -19.72
CA TRP A 70 -16.00 1.72 -20.53
C TRP A 70 -17.35 2.17 -21.10
N LYS A 71 -18.19 2.83 -20.30
CA LYS A 71 -19.47 3.39 -20.77
C LYS A 71 -19.29 4.45 -21.85
N LYS A 72 -18.25 5.29 -21.75
CA LYS A 72 -17.95 6.31 -22.77
C LYS A 72 -17.46 5.67 -24.06
N THR A 73 -16.60 4.65 -23.97
CA THR A 73 -16.12 3.87 -25.13
C THR A 73 -17.27 3.13 -25.82
N GLU A 74 -18.16 2.51 -25.06
CA GLU A 74 -19.34 1.82 -25.59
C GLU A 74 -20.29 2.78 -26.31
N ARG A 75 -20.55 3.96 -25.72
CA ARG A 75 -21.39 5.00 -26.34
C ARG A 75 -20.79 5.48 -27.67
N LEU A 76 -19.48 5.72 -27.71
CA LEU A 76 -18.77 6.09 -28.95
C LEU A 76 -18.83 4.97 -30.00
N SER A 77 -18.69 3.71 -29.58
CA SER A 77 -18.80 2.55 -30.47
C SER A 77 -20.19 2.45 -31.10
N GLN A 78 -21.26 2.60 -30.31
CA GLN A 78 -22.64 2.62 -30.80
C GLN A 78 -22.90 3.79 -31.77
N GLU A 79 -22.27 4.94 -31.54
CA GLU A 79 -22.40 6.11 -32.40
C GLU A 79 -21.69 5.91 -33.75
N CYS A 80 -20.52 5.28 -33.75
CA CYS A 80 -19.84 4.84 -34.98
C CYS A 80 -20.66 3.79 -35.76
N GLN A 81 -21.32 2.86 -35.07
CA GLN A 81 -22.22 1.88 -35.69
C GLN A 81 -23.36 2.60 -36.41
N ARG A 82 -24.04 3.52 -35.72
CA ARG A 82 -25.13 4.32 -36.29
C ARG A 82 -24.71 5.15 -37.49
N LEU A 83 -23.53 5.77 -37.44
CA LEU A 83 -22.98 6.51 -38.58
C LEU A 83 -22.71 5.60 -39.79
N SER A 84 -22.32 4.34 -39.54
CA SER A 84 -22.10 3.35 -40.60
C SER A 84 -23.43 2.92 -41.22
N ASP A 85 -24.44 2.62 -40.39
CA ASP A 85 -25.80 2.29 -40.86
C ASP A 85 -26.40 3.44 -41.68
N TRP A 86 -26.22 4.68 -41.24
CA TRP A 86 -26.66 5.87 -41.99
C TRP A 86 -25.96 6.01 -43.34
N ARG A 87 -24.67 5.70 -43.42
CA ARG A 87 -23.92 5.71 -44.68
C ARG A 87 -24.42 4.63 -45.65
N GLU A 88 -24.78 3.45 -45.16
CA GLU A 88 -25.35 2.38 -45.97
C GLU A 88 -26.73 2.75 -46.51
N ILE A 89 -27.60 3.32 -45.68
CA ILE A 89 -28.91 3.83 -46.10
C ILE A 89 -28.75 4.89 -47.19
N GLN A 90 -27.81 5.83 -47.00
CA GLN A 90 -27.54 6.87 -48.00
C GLN A 90 -26.99 6.28 -49.31
N ALA A 91 -26.13 5.27 -49.24
CA ALA A 91 -25.61 4.56 -50.42
C ALA A 91 -26.73 3.81 -51.17
N ALA A 92 -27.60 3.11 -50.44
CA ALA A 92 -28.76 2.43 -51.02
C ALA A 92 -29.72 3.43 -51.69
N ALA A 93 -30.05 4.54 -51.02
CA ALA A 93 -30.88 5.60 -51.58
C ALA A 93 -30.27 6.22 -52.85
N ASN A 94 -28.95 6.44 -52.87
CA ASN A 94 -28.23 6.93 -54.04
C ASN A 94 -28.19 5.92 -55.19
N SER A 95 -28.10 4.62 -54.88
CA SER A 95 -28.19 3.53 -55.86
C SER A 95 -29.58 3.46 -56.49
N PHE A 96 -30.64 3.50 -55.68
CA PHE A 96 -32.02 3.58 -56.17
C PHE A 96 -32.28 4.84 -57.01
N ARG A 97 -31.69 5.98 -56.63
CA ARG A 97 -31.73 7.22 -57.41
C ARG A 97 -30.98 7.12 -58.75
N TRP A 98 -29.92 6.32 -58.81
CA TRP A 98 -29.19 6.02 -60.05
C TRP A 98 -29.99 5.09 -60.96
N VAL A 99 -30.60 4.04 -60.40
CA VAL A 99 -31.45 3.09 -61.16
C VAL A 99 -32.70 3.78 -61.72
N ASN A 100 -33.23 4.80 -61.03
CA ASN A 100 -34.38 5.59 -61.48
C ASN A 100 -34.00 6.93 -62.14
N ARG A 101 -32.74 7.13 -62.54
CA ARG A 101 -32.32 8.39 -63.19
C ARG A 101 -32.95 8.45 -64.60
N PRO A 102 -33.89 9.38 -64.88
CA PRO A 102 -34.45 9.52 -66.20
C PRO A 102 -33.48 10.35 -67.06
N GLY A 103 -32.72 9.68 -67.92
CA GLY A 103 -32.03 10.27 -69.06
C GLY A 103 -32.01 9.17 -70.12
N GLY A 104 -32.73 9.28 -71.21
CA GLY A 104 -32.74 10.41 -72.13
C GLY A 104 -31.94 9.95 -73.35
N GLY A 105 -32.66 9.61 -74.42
CA GLY A 105 -32.13 9.00 -75.65
C GLY A 105 -33.03 7.87 -76.13
#